data_AF-Q6C018-F1
#
_entry.id   AF-Q6C018-F1
#
_cell.length_a   1.000
_cell.length_b   1.000
_cell.length_c   1.000
_cell.angle_alpha   90.00
_cell.angle_beta   90.00
_cell.angle_gamma   90.00
#
_symmetry.space_group_name_H-M   'P 1'
#
loop_
_entity.id
_entity.type
_entity.pdbx_description
1 polymer ?
#
loop_
_entity_poly.entity_id
_entity_poly.type
_entity_poly.pdbx_seq_one_letter_code
_entity_poly.pdbx_strand_id
1 'polypeptide(L)'
;MEFISNITVLKKRPGSEAALEMITRAARFVQPIMKNHGFKVGTLCEMFPKHANLLGLNVNHGQKVCLRLRQHYDDKMFLPFESIMGTLLHELCHNKYGPHNAQFYAYLKELEDDYYALKARGFNPDTPYGFLGPGKTLGSGGGRKLNGPASGIAGIPGLGAGPGGRALPKTNVTLSPSKVVKPKTGRQKRFTGTGNVLGSSTPSPPPVPGRRRPRAPTREQILAAVEKRIADTKWCASENVEISKEVDENDDDVVFLGAKNASEIEVIDLT
;
A
#
# COMPACT_ATOMS: atom_id res chain seq x y z
N MET A 1 -0.08 -20.14 -10.95
CA MET A 1 0.38 -18.78 -10.58
C MET A 1 1.90 -18.81 -10.66
N GLU A 2 2.54 -17.92 -11.41
CA GLU A 2 3.97 -18.05 -11.73
C GLU A 2 4.90 -17.62 -10.57
N PHE A 3 4.50 -16.59 -9.81
CA PHE A 3 5.37 -15.94 -8.82
C PHE A 3 5.10 -16.32 -7.35
N ILE A 4 4.02 -17.07 -7.10
CA ILE A 4 3.63 -17.53 -5.76
C ILE A 4 3.52 -19.05 -5.82
N SER A 5 4.33 -19.76 -5.03
CA SER A 5 4.38 -21.23 -5.09
C SER A 5 3.21 -21.88 -4.36
N ASN A 6 2.88 -21.42 -3.15
CA ASN A 6 1.83 -22.01 -2.31
C ASN A 6 0.93 -20.92 -1.70
N ILE A 7 -0.34 -21.26 -1.52
CA ILE A 7 -1.33 -20.41 -0.84
C ILE A 7 -2.02 -21.24 0.25
N THR A 8 -2.03 -20.74 1.48
CA THR A 8 -2.65 -21.45 2.62
C THR A 8 -3.52 -20.52 3.48
N VAL A 9 -4.54 -21.08 4.13
CA VAL A 9 -5.49 -20.37 4.99
C VAL A 9 -5.77 -21.12 6.29
N LEU A 10 -6.35 -20.44 7.28
CA LEU A 10 -6.70 -21.04 8.57
C LEU A 10 -7.98 -21.87 8.46
N LYS A 11 -7.84 -23.18 8.31
CA LYS A 11 -8.96 -24.11 8.06
C LYS A 11 -9.96 -24.21 9.20
N LYS A 12 -9.50 -24.11 10.45
CA LYS A 12 -10.35 -24.19 11.65
C LYS A 12 -11.21 -22.94 11.86
N ARG A 13 -10.97 -21.85 11.11
CA ARG A 13 -11.72 -20.60 11.23
C ARG A 13 -12.97 -20.60 10.36
N PRO A 14 -14.05 -19.92 10.80
CA PRO A 14 -15.30 -19.87 10.04
C PRO A 14 -15.10 -19.24 8.66
N GLY A 15 -15.74 -19.79 7.62
CA GLY A 15 -15.61 -19.24 6.26
C GLY A 15 -14.20 -19.35 5.66
N SER A 16 -13.48 -20.43 5.95
CA SER A 16 -12.14 -20.69 5.38
C SER A 16 -12.12 -20.74 3.85
N GLU A 17 -13.20 -21.16 3.20
CA GLU A 17 -13.35 -21.11 1.74
C GLU A 17 -13.35 -19.68 1.20
N ALA A 18 -14.10 -18.77 1.83
CA ALA A 18 -14.11 -17.35 1.46
C ALA A 18 -12.74 -16.68 1.71
N ALA A 19 -12.04 -17.09 2.78
CA ALA A 19 -10.68 -16.65 3.04
C ALA A 19 -9.73 -17.10 1.91
N LEU A 20 -9.86 -18.36 1.46
CA LEU A 20 -9.07 -18.92 0.37
C LEU A 20 -9.33 -18.17 -0.94
N GLU A 21 -10.60 -17.88 -1.26
CA GLU A 21 -10.97 -17.10 -2.44
C GLU A 21 -10.35 -15.70 -2.38
N MET A 22 -10.44 -15.03 -1.22
CA MET A 22 -9.94 -13.67 -1.02
C MET A 22 -8.42 -13.57 -1.17
N ILE A 23 -7.67 -14.47 -0.54
CA ILE A 23 -6.20 -14.48 -0.65
C ILE A 23 -5.75 -14.91 -2.06
N THR A 24 -6.47 -15.84 -2.69
CA THR A 24 -6.23 -16.25 -4.08
C THR A 24 -6.46 -15.10 -5.05
N ARG A 25 -7.51 -14.31 -4.80
CA ARG A 25 -7.83 -13.11 -5.57
C ARG A 25 -6.74 -12.05 -5.42
N ALA A 26 -6.28 -11.80 -4.20
CA ALA A 26 -5.15 -10.89 -3.94
C ALA A 26 -3.87 -11.37 -4.64
N ALA A 27 -3.55 -12.66 -4.55
CA ALA A 27 -2.42 -13.30 -5.20
C ALA A 27 -2.46 -13.13 -6.74
N ARG A 28 -3.63 -13.31 -7.36
CA ARG A 28 -3.83 -13.07 -8.79
C ARG A 28 -3.65 -11.60 -9.15
N PHE A 29 -4.13 -10.68 -8.30
CA PHE A 29 -4.02 -9.25 -8.53
C PHE A 29 -2.57 -8.78 -8.60
N VAL A 30 -1.73 -9.26 -7.69
CA VAL A 30 -0.34 -8.81 -7.61
C VAL A 30 0.58 -9.43 -8.66
N GLN A 31 0.17 -10.45 -9.41
CA GLN A 31 1.04 -11.08 -10.42
C GLN A 31 1.70 -10.11 -11.41
N PRO A 32 0.98 -9.19 -12.07
CA PRO A 32 1.63 -8.20 -12.95
C PRO A 32 2.63 -7.31 -12.21
N ILE A 33 2.36 -6.94 -10.95
CA ILE A 33 3.28 -6.15 -10.13
C ILE A 33 4.52 -6.98 -9.78
N MET A 34 4.33 -8.22 -9.33
CA MET A 34 5.43 -9.14 -9.01
C MET A 34 6.32 -9.40 -10.23
N LYS A 35 5.72 -9.53 -11.42
CA LYS A 35 6.46 -9.69 -12.68
C LYS A 35 7.33 -8.47 -12.99
N ASN A 36 6.77 -7.27 -12.89
CA ASN A 36 7.48 -6.03 -13.21
C ASN A 36 8.63 -5.76 -12.23
N HIS A 37 8.44 -6.10 -10.96
CA HIS A 37 9.42 -5.86 -9.90
C HIS A 37 10.34 -7.06 -9.61
N GLY A 38 10.15 -8.18 -10.31
CA GLY A 38 10.95 -9.40 -10.14
C GLY A 38 10.75 -10.10 -8.80
N PHE A 39 9.58 -9.95 -8.16
CA PHE A 39 9.29 -10.59 -6.90
C PHE A 39 8.93 -12.07 -7.06
N LYS A 40 9.33 -12.86 -6.06
CA LYS A 40 8.87 -14.24 -5.88
C LYS A 40 8.48 -14.42 -4.43
N VAL A 41 7.38 -15.13 -4.20
CA VAL A 41 6.93 -15.51 -2.86
C VAL A 41 6.80 -17.02 -2.80
N GLY A 42 7.40 -17.65 -1.79
CA GLY A 42 7.26 -19.08 -1.57
C GLY A 42 5.84 -19.43 -1.15
N THR A 43 5.47 -19.00 0.05
CA THR A 43 4.13 -19.27 0.61
C THR A 43 3.42 -17.97 0.98
N LEU A 44 2.22 -17.77 0.43
CA LEU A 44 1.30 -16.71 0.85
C LEU A 44 0.23 -17.29 1.77
N CYS A 45 0.16 -16.81 3.01
CA CYS A 45 -0.56 -17.47 4.10
C CYS A 45 -1.55 -16.54 4.81
N GLU A 46 -2.66 -17.07 5.33
CA GLU A 46 -3.47 -16.35 6.32
C GLU A 46 -2.85 -16.47 7.72
N MET A 47 -2.90 -15.38 8.49
CA MET A 47 -2.61 -15.39 9.92
C MET A 47 -3.69 -14.66 10.72
N PHE A 48 -3.85 -15.04 12.00
CA PHE A 48 -4.75 -14.37 12.93
C PHE A 48 -4.05 -14.15 14.29
N PRO A 49 -3.08 -13.22 14.38
CA PRO A 49 -2.31 -13.02 15.59
C PRO A 49 -3.15 -12.41 16.72
N LYS A 50 -2.70 -12.58 17.97
CA LYS A 50 -3.35 -11.97 19.15
C LYS A 50 -3.24 -10.43 19.14
N HIS A 51 -2.15 -9.89 18.60
CA HIS A 51 -1.95 -8.45 18.50
C HIS A 51 -2.80 -7.85 17.37
N ALA A 52 -3.67 -6.90 17.74
CA ALA A 52 -4.60 -6.25 16.82
C ALA A 52 -3.92 -5.45 15.70
N ASN A 53 -2.74 -4.89 15.98
CA ASN A 53 -2.00 -4.03 15.06
C ASN A 53 -1.14 -4.82 14.05
N LEU A 54 -1.03 -6.15 14.19
CA LEU A 54 -0.27 -6.96 13.24
C LEU A 54 -1.18 -7.38 12.08
N LEU A 55 -0.99 -6.73 10.93
CA LEU A 55 -1.76 -6.98 9.71
C LEU A 55 -0.99 -7.85 8.70
N GLY A 56 0.33 -7.70 8.62
CA GLY A 56 1.19 -8.44 7.70
C GLY A 56 2.49 -8.89 8.35
N LEU A 57 3.09 -9.93 7.77
CA LEU A 57 4.43 -10.40 8.14
C LEU A 57 5.15 -11.00 6.93
N ASN A 58 6.33 -10.47 6.61
CA ASN A 58 7.25 -11.05 5.64
C ASN A 58 8.42 -11.75 6.34
N VAL A 59 8.58 -13.03 6.08
CA VAL A 59 9.68 -13.86 6.58
C VAL A 59 10.69 -14.09 5.45
N ASN A 60 11.96 -13.79 5.74
CA ASN A 60 13.11 -14.04 4.85
C ASN A 60 12.91 -13.50 3.42
N HIS A 61 12.51 -12.23 3.29
CA HIS A 61 12.42 -11.52 2.01
C HIS A 61 11.56 -12.25 0.96
N GLY A 62 10.39 -12.75 1.36
CA GLY A 62 9.43 -13.39 0.47
C GLY A 62 9.40 -14.92 0.56
N GLN A 63 10.17 -15.55 1.44
CA GLN A 63 10.04 -16.99 1.67
C GLN A 63 8.62 -17.34 2.13
N LYS A 64 8.09 -16.59 3.10
CA LYS A 64 6.72 -16.72 3.59
C LYS A 64 6.16 -15.33 3.86
N VAL A 65 5.03 -15.01 3.25
CA VAL A 65 4.28 -13.78 3.51
C VAL A 65 2.95 -14.17 4.13
N CYS A 66 2.63 -13.61 5.28
CA CYS A 66 1.38 -13.89 5.98
C CYS A 66 0.57 -12.62 6.17
N LEU A 67 -0.73 -12.74 5.92
CA LEU A 67 -1.68 -11.63 5.94
C LEU A 67 -2.81 -11.93 6.91
N ARG A 68 -3.20 -10.92 7.68
CA ARG A 68 -4.46 -10.91 8.40
C ARG A 68 -5.58 -10.63 7.39
N LEU A 69 -6.51 -11.57 7.26
CA LEU A 69 -7.70 -11.41 6.41
C LEU A 69 -8.94 -10.98 7.21
N ARG A 70 -8.93 -11.18 8.53
CA ARG A 70 -10.09 -11.03 9.43
C ARG A 70 -9.91 -9.89 10.42
N GLN A 71 -11.02 -9.31 10.87
CA GLN A 71 -11.03 -8.30 11.93
C GLN A 71 -10.46 -8.87 13.23
N HIS A 72 -9.68 -8.07 13.96
CA HIS A 72 -9.03 -8.56 15.19
C HIS A 72 -10.02 -8.92 16.31
N TYR A 73 -11.19 -8.28 16.34
CA TYR A 73 -12.23 -8.48 17.35
C TYR A 73 -13.28 -9.53 16.95
N ASP A 74 -13.35 -9.90 15.66
CA ASP A 74 -14.34 -10.85 15.14
C ASP A 74 -13.73 -11.66 13.99
N ASP A 75 -13.52 -12.96 14.23
CA ASP A 75 -12.92 -13.86 13.25
C ASP A 75 -13.89 -14.26 12.12
N LYS A 76 -15.17 -13.89 12.19
CA LYS A 76 -16.14 -14.09 11.10
C LYS A 76 -16.14 -12.94 10.11
N MET A 77 -15.69 -11.76 10.53
CA MET A 77 -15.71 -10.56 9.71
C MET A 77 -14.37 -10.37 8.98
N PHE A 78 -14.42 -10.28 7.65
CA PHE A 78 -13.23 -10.02 6.84
C PHE A 78 -12.87 -8.53 6.80
N LEU A 79 -11.58 -8.25 6.60
CA LEU A 79 -11.09 -6.92 6.27
C LEU A 79 -11.49 -6.55 4.83
N PRO A 80 -11.66 -5.25 4.54
CA PRO A 80 -11.87 -4.80 3.17
C PRO A 80 -10.71 -5.23 2.26
N PHE A 81 -11.04 -5.63 1.03
CA PHE A 81 -10.05 -6.12 0.07
C PHE A 81 -8.92 -5.12 -0.18
N GLU A 82 -9.24 -3.83 -0.29
CA GLU A 82 -8.27 -2.74 -0.43
C GLU A 82 -7.27 -2.68 0.74
N SER A 83 -7.72 -2.98 1.97
CA SER A 83 -6.82 -3.00 3.14
C SER A 83 -5.87 -4.19 3.09
N ILE A 84 -6.35 -5.35 2.65
CA ILE A 84 -5.54 -6.55 2.44
C ILE A 84 -4.51 -6.31 1.33
N MET A 85 -4.92 -5.69 0.23
CA MET A 85 -4.02 -5.34 -0.87
C MET A 85 -2.92 -4.38 -0.44
N GLY A 86 -3.25 -3.30 0.29
CA GLY A 86 -2.23 -2.40 0.83
C GLY A 86 -1.22 -3.16 1.70
N THR A 87 -1.70 -4.12 2.49
CA THR A 87 -0.85 -4.88 3.41
C THR A 87 0.05 -5.82 2.63
N LEU A 88 -0.48 -6.49 1.61
CA LEU A 88 0.31 -7.32 0.70
C LEU A 88 1.39 -6.52 -0.04
N LEU A 89 1.09 -5.31 -0.52
CA LEU A 89 2.10 -4.45 -1.16
C LEU A 89 3.19 -4.01 -0.17
N HIS A 90 2.81 -3.69 1.08
CA HIS A 90 3.75 -3.41 2.16
C HIS A 90 4.69 -4.60 2.39
N GLU A 91 4.13 -5.81 2.54
CA GLU A 91 4.94 -7.01 2.73
C GLU A 91 5.81 -7.32 1.52
N LEU A 92 5.34 -7.11 0.28
CA LEU A 92 6.17 -7.28 -0.92
C LEU A 92 7.36 -6.30 -0.95
N CYS A 93 7.19 -5.07 -0.44
CA CYS A 93 8.29 -4.11 -0.30
C CYS A 93 9.43 -4.67 0.59
N HIS A 94 9.08 -5.45 1.61
CA HIS A 94 10.04 -6.13 2.48
C HIS A 94 10.92 -7.19 1.79
N ASN A 95 10.58 -7.61 0.56
CA ASN A 95 11.49 -8.43 -0.25
C ASN A 95 12.79 -7.68 -0.61
N LYS A 96 12.74 -6.34 -0.65
CA LYS A 96 13.89 -5.48 -1.03
C LYS A 96 14.39 -4.61 0.11
N TYR A 97 13.48 -4.05 0.91
CA TYR A 97 13.81 -3.11 1.99
C TYR A 97 13.27 -3.62 3.32
N GLY A 98 14.15 -4.02 4.23
CA GLY A 98 13.75 -4.46 5.58
C GLY A 98 13.25 -3.29 6.44
N PRO A 99 14.09 -2.26 6.71
CA PRO A 99 13.69 -1.16 7.58
C PRO A 99 12.69 -0.20 6.92
N HIS A 100 11.73 0.31 7.68
CA HIS A 100 10.79 1.36 7.26
C HIS A 100 11.46 2.74 7.17
N ASN A 101 12.35 2.88 6.20
CA ASN A 101 13.09 4.11 5.92
C ASN A 101 12.49 4.88 4.72
N ALA A 102 13.07 6.02 4.37
CA ALA A 102 12.58 6.83 3.25
C ALA A 102 12.58 6.07 1.91
N GLN A 103 13.51 5.12 1.70
CA GLN A 103 13.56 4.30 0.49
C GLN A 103 12.43 3.27 0.46
N PHE A 104 12.14 2.64 1.60
CA PHE A 104 11.00 1.73 1.75
C PHE A 104 9.70 2.42 1.34
N TYR A 105 9.43 3.61 1.88
CA TYR A 105 8.19 4.33 1.56
C TYR A 105 8.13 4.86 0.13
N ALA A 106 9.26 5.29 -0.42
CA ALA A 106 9.33 5.70 -1.82
C ALA A 106 8.99 4.52 -2.74
N TYR A 107 9.48 3.33 -2.42
CA TYR A 107 9.23 2.13 -3.18
C TYR A 107 7.81 1.57 -2.96
N LEU A 108 7.29 1.61 -1.73
CA LEU A 108 5.91 1.26 -1.45
C LEU A 108 4.94 2.12 -2.27
N LYS A 109 5.21 3.42 -2.38
CA LYS A 109 4.42 4.32 -3.22
C LYS A 109 4.45 3.91 -4.70
N GLU A 110 5.60 3.50 -5.22
CA GLU A 110 5.72 2.98 -6.59
C GLU A 110 4.84 1.74 -6.80
N LEU A 111 4.83 0.81 -5.84
CA LEU A 111 3.95 -0.37 -5.88
C LEU A 111 2.46 -0.01 -5.78
N GLU A 112 2.11 0.98 -4.97
CA GLU A 112 0.74 1.50 -4.87
C GLU A 112 0.29 2.17 -6.16
N ASP A 113 1.16 2.98 -6.79
CA ASP A 113 0.89 3.63 -8.07
C ASP A 113 0.63 2.57 -9.17
N ASP A 114 1.42 1.50 -9.21
CA ASP A 114 1.19 0.36 -10.11
C ASP A 114 -0.15 -0.34 -9.83
N TYR A 115 -0.48 -0.55 -8.56
CA TYR A 115 -1.76 -1.14 -8.14
C TYR A 115 -2.96 -0.30 -8.61
N TYR A 116 -2.93 1.01 -8.39
CA TYR A 116 -3.99 1.92 -8.84
C TYR A 116 -4.03 2.06 -10.36
N ALA A 117 -2.89 2.03 -11.05
CA ALA A 117 -2.84 2.02 -12.50
C ALA A 117 -3.51 0.76 -13.09
N LEU A 118 -3.29 -0.42 -12.50
CA LEU A 118 -3.98 -1.65 -12.90
C LEU A 118 -5.49 -1.54 -12.67
N LYS A 119 -5.90 -1.04 -11.51
CA LYS A 119 -7.32 -0.83 -11.19
C LYS A 119 -7.99 0.15 -12.17
N ALA A 120 -7.33 1.25 -12.49
CA ALA A 120 -7.82 2.26 -13.45
C ALA A 120 -7.96 1.70 -14.87
N ARG A 121 -7.10 0.74 -15.26
CA ARG A 121 -7.20 0.01 -16.54
C ARG A 121 -8.33 -1.02 -16.56
N GLY A 122 -9.07 -1.20 -15.47
CA GLY A 122 -10.12 -2.21 -15.35
C GLY A 122 -9.57 -3.63 -15.22
N PHE A 123 -8.34 -3.80 -14.72
CA PHE A 123 -7.78 -5.12 -14.47
C PHE A 123 -8.64 -5.87 -13.45
N ASN A 124 -9.08 -7.08 -13.80
CA ASN A 124 -9.87 -7.94 -12.93
C ASN A 124 -9.13 -9.27 -12.70
N PRO A 125 -8.76 -9.61 -11.46
CA PRO A 125 -8.04 -10.85 -11.14
C PRO A 125 -8.86 -12.13 -11.38
N ASP A 126 -10.20 -12.03 -11.44
CA ASP A 126 -11.11 -13.16 -11.59
C ASP A 126 -11.26 -13.57 -13.06
N THR A 127 -10.94 -12.66 -13.98
CA THR A 127 -10.89 -12.90 -15.43
C THR A 127 -9.47 -12.60 -15.94
N PRO A 128 -8.57 -13.59 -15.97
CA PRO A 128 -7.17 -13.40 -16.39
C PRO A 128 -7.02 -12.79 -17.79
N TYR A 129 -8.05 -12.93 -18.63
CA TYR A 129 -8.11 -12.40 -20.00
C TYR A 129 -8.97 -11.14 -20.13
N GLY A 130 -9.57 -10.62 -19.06
CA GLY A 130 -10.50 -9.50 -19.13
C GLY A 130 -11.59 -9.69 -20.21
N PHE A 131 -12.29 -8.62 -20.53
CA PHE A 131 -13.24 -8.59 -21.64
C PHE A 131 -12.51 -8.53 -23.00
N LEU A 132 -11.60 -9.47 -23.29
CA LEU A 132 -10.96 -9.65 -24.60
C LEU A 132 -11.85 -10.47 -25.57
N GLY A 133 -13.16 -10.51 -25.34
CA GLY A 133 -14.13 -10.93 -26.35
C GLY A 133 -14.41 -9.77 -27.30
N PRO A 134 -14.68 -10.00 -28.60
CA PRO A 134 -15.13 -8.93 -29.50
C PRO A 134 -16.35 -8.25 -28.88
N GLY A 135 -16.22 -6.97 -28.54
CA GLY A 135 -17.29 -6.22 -27.89
C GLY A 135 -18.55 -6.21 -28.76
N LYS A 136 -19.69 -6.62 -28.18
CA LYS A 136 -21.00 -6.49 -28.84
C LYS A 136 -21.50 -5.07 -28.60
N THR A 137 -21.64 -4.28 -29.67
CA THR A 137 -22.21 -2.93 -29.60
C THR A 137 -23.68 -3.02 -29.18
N LEU A 138 -23.99 -2.68 -27.93
CA LEU A 138 -25.38 -2.51 -27.48
C LEU A 138 -25.82 -1.10 -27.84
N GLY A 139 -26.59 -0.98 -28.91
CA GLY A 139 -27.01 0.32 -29.45
C GLY A 139 -27.30 0.34 -30.95
N SER A 140 -27.03 -0.75 -31.69
CA SER A 140 -27.47 -0.89 -33.08
C SER A 140 -28.97 -1.29 -33.14
N GLY A 141 -29.80 -0.46 -32.52
CA GLY A 141 -31.25 -0.54 -32.60
C GLY A 141 -31.73 0.58 -33.50
N GLY A 142 -31.95 0.26 -34.78
CA GLY A 142 -32.79 0.96 -35.76
C GLY A 142 -32.87 2.49 -35.62
N GLY A 143 -32.01 3.20 -36.36
CA GLY A 143 -32.18 4.63 -36.60
C GLY A 143 -33.57 4.90 -37.20
N ARG A 144 -34.48 5.42 -36.38
CA ARG A 144 -35.71 6.06 -36.88
C ARG A 144 -35.28 7.38 -37.50
N LYS A 145 -35.21 7.38 -38.83
CA LYS A 145 -35.00 8.56 -39.64
C LYS A 145 -36.18 9.51 -39.43
N LEU A 146 -35.99 10.54 -38.61
CA LEU A 146 -36.95 11.62 -38.49
C LEU A 146 -36.74 12.54 -39.70
N ASN A 147 -37.59 12.42 -40.71
CA ASN A 147 -37.76 13.45 -41.74
C ASN A 147 -38.80 14.45 -41.21
N GLY A 148 -38.47 15.74 -41.14
CA GLY A 148 -39.43 16.83 -40.85
C GLY A 148 -38.76 18.21 -40.81
N PRO A 149 -39.44 19.29 -41.25
CA PRO A 149 -38.82 20.34 -42.06
C PRO A 149 -38.35 21.60 -41.30
N ALA A 150 -37.54 22.37 -42.01
CA ALA A 150 -36.97 23.66 -41.63
C ALA A 150 -38.02 24.77 -41.35
N SER A 151 -37.75 25.54 -40.30
CA SER A 151 -38.16 26.93 -40.07
C SER A 151 -37.01 27.55 -39.24
N GLY A 152 -36.25 28.54 -39.66
CA GLY A 152 -36.52 29.62 -40.59
C GLY A 152 -36.84 30.88 -39.80
N ILE A 153 -35.86 31.50 -39.12
CA ILE A 153 -35.92 32.93 -38.77
C ILE A 153 -34.53 33.55 -38.95
N ALA A 154 -34.51 34.56 -39.82
CA ALA A 154 -33.38 35.39 -40.19
C ALA A 154 -33.12 36.52 -39.17
N GLY A 155 -31.84 36.88 -39.05
CA GLY A 155 -31.25 38.23 -38.97
C GLY A 155 -31.86 39.33 -38.09
N ILE A 156 -31.04 39.85 -37.16
CA ILE A 156 -30.90 41.30 -36.92
C ILE A 156 -29.44 41.61 -36.49
N PRO A 157 -28.77 42.63 -37.07
CA PRO A 157 -27.40 43.02 -36.72
C PRO A 157 -27.33 44.27 -35.82
N GLY A 158 -26.30 44.33 -34.96
CA GLY A 158 -25.61 45.57 -34.56
C GLY A 158 -25.99 46.25 -33.23
N LEU A 159 -24.97 46.93 -32.67
CA LEU A 159 -24.89 47.80 -31.46
C LEU A 159 -24.66 47.05 -30.12
N GLY A 160 -23.72 47.42 -29.26
CA GLY A 160 -22.70 48.47 -29.27
C GLY A 160 -21.84 48.35 -27.99
N ALA A 161 -20.66 48.96 -28.01
CA ALA A 161 -19.67 48.95 -26.92
C ALA A 161 -20.08 49.81 -25.71
N GLY A 162 -19.58 49.46 -24.51
CA GLY A 162 -19.55 50.34 -23.34
C GLY A 162 -19.25 49.63 -22.02
N PRO A 163 -18.21 50.03 -21.25
CA PRO A 163 -17.82 49.38 -20.01
C PRO A 163 -18.48 50.06 -18.79
N GLY A 164 -18.93 49.27 -17.82
CA GLY A 164 -19.56 49.79 -16.61
C GLY A 164 -19.39 48.83 -15.45
N GLY A 165 -18.32 49.01 -14.68
CA GLY A 165 -18.03 48.23 -13.49
C GLY A 165 -19.06 48.46 -12.39
N ARG A 166 -19.37 47.39 -11.65
CA ARG A 166 -19.90 47.46 -10.29
C ARG A 166 -19.28 46.35 -9.45
N ALA A 167 -18.48 46.78 -8.49
CA ALA A 167 -17.75 45.98 -7.54
C ALA A 167 -18.70 45.30 -6.52
N LEU A 168 -18.38 44.05 -6.15
CA LEU A 168 -18.97 43.37 -5.00
C LEU A 168 -18.37 43.89 -3.69
N PRO A 169 -19.15 44.00 -2.60
CA PRO A 169 -18.65 44.46 -1.30
C PRO A 169 -17.76 43.39 -0.63
N LYS A 170 -16.55 43.79 -0.23
CA LYS A 170 -15.65 43.00 0.62
C LYS A 170 -16.08 43.14 2.09
N THR A 171 -16.33 42.01 2.75
CA THR A 171 -16.56 41.93 4.18
C THR A 171 -15.23 42.04 4.93
N ASN A 172 -15.13 43.01 5.85
CA ASN A 172 -13.97 43.18 6.72
C ASN A 172 -14.16 42.34 7.99
N VAL A 173 -13.42 41.24 8.11
CA VAL A 173 -13.25 40.52 9.38
C VAL A 173 -11.95 41.02 10.01
N THR A 174 -12.09 41.87 11.04
CA THR A 174 -10.97 42.35 11.86
C THR A 174 -10.54 41.25 12.83
N LEU A 175 -9.48 40.52 12.49
CA LEU A 175 -8.76 39.64 13.42
C LEU A 175 -7.78 40.48 14.25
N SER A 176 -7.97 40.52 15.56
CA SER A 176 -7.05 41.13 16.51
C SER A 176 -5.69 40.40 16.53
N PRO A 177 -4.54 41.11 16.61
CA PRO A 177 -3.22 40.47 16.53
C PRO A 177 -2.84 39.75 17.84
N SER A 178 -2.46 38.48 17.71
CA SER A 178 -1.82 37.71 18.78
C SER A 178 -0.44 38.28 19.11
N LYS A 179 -0.19 38.48 20.40
CA LYS A 179 1.04 39.02 20.98
C LYS A 179 2.28 38.22 20.52
N VAL A 180 3.14 38.84 19.72
CA VAL A 180 4.46 38.29 19.33
C VAL A 180 5.39 38.39 20.54
N VAL A 181 5.71 37.24 21.14
CA VAL A 181 6.78 37.13 22.15
C VAL A 181 8.13 37.07 21.43
N LYS A 182 8.96 38.10 21.59
CA LYS A 182 10.34 38.11 21.09
C LYS A 182 11.17 37.07 21.85
N PRO A 183 11.92 36.17 21.18
CA PRO A 183 12.81 35.25 21.90
C PRO A 183 13.99 36.02 22.50
N LYS A 184 14.20 35.85 23.81
CA LYS A 184 15.35 36.43 24.54
C LYS A 184 16.65 35.91 23.95
N THR A 185 17.47 36.82 23.45
CA THR A 185 18.86 36.58 23.06
C THR A 185 19.68 36.24 24.30
N GLY A 186 20.37 35.10 24.28
CA GLY A 186 21.42 34.77 25.24
C GLY A 186 21.16 33.54 26.10
N ARG A 187 21.29 32.34 25.54
CA ARG A 187 21.52 31.13 26.34
C ARG A 187 23.04 30.90 26.42
N GLN A 188 23.64 31.22 27.56
CA GLN A 188 25.02 30.87 27.85
C GLN A 188 25.21 29.34 27.75
N LYS A 189 26.26 28.90 27.06
CA LYS A 189 26.65 27.48 26.98
C LYS A 189 27.13 27.04 28.36
N ARG A 190 26.31 26.27 29.09
CA ARG A 190 26.64 25.75 30.43
C ARG A 190 27.43 24.43 30.42
N PHE A 191 27.94 23.99 29.28
CA PHE A 191 28.68 22.73 29.18
C PHE A 191 29.85 22.85 28.21
N THR A 192 31.06 22.87 28.75
CA THR A 192 32.34 22.81 28.02
C THR A 192 33.04 21.47 28.21
N GLY A 193 32.33 20.44 28.67
CA GLY A 193 32.88 19.10 28.89
C GLY A 193 32.72 18.18 27.68
N THR A 194 33.78 17.47 27.31
CA THR A 194 33.73 16.28 26.48
C THR A 194 33.00 15.17 27.25
N GLY A 195 31.71 14.97 26.98
CA GLY A 195 30.95 13.89 27.61
C GLY A 195 31.33 12.54 27.01
N ASN A 196 31.70 11.58 27.85
CA ASN A 196 31.77 10.18 27.44
C ASN A 196 30.36 9.56 27.49
N VAL A 197 30.08 8.67 26.53
CA VAL A 197 28.84 7.88 26.52
C VAL A 197 28.89 6.88 27.68
N LEU A 198 27.80 6.75 28.43
CA LEU A 198 27.68 5.79 29.53
C LEU A 198 27.84 4.37 28.94
N GLY A 199 28.93 3.67 29.30
CA GLY A 199 29.21 2.31 28.84
C GLY A 199 30.39 2.14 27.86
N SER A 200 31.05 3.21 27.42
CA SER A 200 32.27 3.11 26.59
C SER A 200 33.54 3.41 27.39
N SER A 201 34.50 2.47 27.42
CA SER A 201 35.83 2.67 28.03
C SER A 201 36.83 3.42 27.14
N THR A 202 36.44 3.74 25.90
CA THR A 202 37.30 4.43 24.93
C THR A 202 36.92 5.91 24.80
N PRO A 203 37.90 6.84 24.88
CA PRO A 203 37.66 8.26 24.62
C PRO A 203 37.16 8.46 23.18
N SER A 204 36.11 9.27 23.01
CA SER A 204 35.62 9.63 21.68
C SER A 204 36.67 10.45 20.92
N PRO A 205 36.92 10.16 19.62
CA PRO A 205 37.88 10.92 18.83
C PRO A 205 37.47 12.41 18.70
N PRO A 206 38.44 13.32 18.58
CA PRO A 206 38.16 14.75 18.45
C PRO A 206 37.34 15.06 17.19
N PRO A 207 36.48 16.08 17.21
CA PRO A 207 35.65 16.44 16.06
C PRO A 207 36.53 16.83 14.87
N VAL A 208 36.33 16.13 13.74
CA VAL A 208 37.02 16.42 12.47
C VAL A 208 36.57 17.80 11.94
N PRO A 209 37.50 18.74 11.70
CA PRO A 209 37.16 20.05 11.16
C PRO A 209 36.61 19.92 9.72
N GLY A 210 35.53 20.64 9.42
CA GLY A 210 34.96 20.73 8.06
C GLY A 210 33.73 19.87 7.78
N ARG A 211 33.41 18.86 8.60
CA ARG A 211 32.16 18.10 8.47
C ARG A 211 31.03 18.81 9.21
N ARG A 212 30.19 19.57 8.49
CA ARG A 212 28.94 20.11 9.07
C ARG A 212 28.11 18.93 9.58
N ARG A 213 27.81 18.91 10.88
CA ARG A 213 26.82 17.98 11.43
C ARG A 213 25.51 18.17 10.64
N PRO A 214 24.80 17.09 10.27
CA PRO A 214 23.49 17.22 9.67
C PRO A 214 22.65 18.17 10.53
N ARG A 215 21.97 19.12 9.88
CA ARG A 215 21.11 20.06 10.59
C ARG A 215 20.07 19.24 11.36
N ALA A 216 19.88 19.55 12.64
CA ALA A 216 18.88 18.86 13.43
C ALA A 216 17.51 18.93 12.71
N PRO A 217 16.75 17.81 12.66
CA PRO A 217 15.49 17.77 11.95
C PRO A 217 14.54 18.82 12.53
N THR A 218 13.76 19.47 11.67
CA THR A 218 12.75 20.44 12.11
C THR A 218 11.70 19.73 12.95
N ARG A 219 11.00 20.47 13.82
CA ARG A 219 9.90 19.93 14.63
C ARG A 219 8.86 19.20 13.75
N GLU A 220 8.59 19.74 12.57
CA GLU A 220 7.71 19.14 11.57
C GLU A 220 8.25 17.82 11.03
N GLN A 221 9.54 17.73 10.71
CA GLN A 221 10.18 16.48 10.28
C GLN A 221 10.18 15.42 11.39
N ILE A 222 10.37 15.83 12.65
CA ILE A 222 10.29 14.93 13.80
C ILE A 222 8.86 14.39 13.95
N LEU A 223 7.85 15.28 13.91
CA LEU A 223 6.44 14.87 13.99
C LEU A 223 6.06 13.95 12.83
N ALA A 224 6.44 14.29 11.60
CA ALA A 224 6.19 13.46 10.42
C ALA A 224 6.88 12.09 10.52
N ALA A 225 8.10 12.02 11.07
CA ALA A 225 8.79 10.74 11.29
C ALA A 225 8.14 9.92 12.41
N VAL A 226 7.59 10.57 13.43
CA VAL A 226 6.85 9.91 14.52
C VAL A 226 5.51 9.38 14.00
N GLU A 227 4.75 10.18 13.25
CA GLU A 227 3.50 9.74 12.61
C GLU A 227 3.73 8.56 11.66
N LYS A 228 4.83 8.59 10.90
CA LYS A 228 5.22 7.45 10.06
C LYS A 228 5.55 6.20 10.88
N ARG A 229 6.34 6.31 11.96
CA ARG A 229 6.60 5.16 12.85
C ARG A 229 5.32 4.62 13.49
N ILE A 230 4.42 5.49 13.93
CA ILE A 230 3.11 5.09 14.47
C ILE A 230 2.31 4.37 13.38
N ALA A 231 2.34 4.88 12.14
CA ALA A 231 1.74 4.20 11.02
C ALA A 231 2.39 2.84 10.78
N ASP A 232 3.72 2.70 10.78
CA ASP A 232 4.40 1.41 10.57
C ASP A 232 3.99 0.34 11.59
N THR A 233 3.87 0.71 12.88
CA THR A 233 3.37 -0.23 13.91
C THR A 233 1.96 -0.75 13.65
N LYS A 234 1.19 -0.09 12.79
CA LYS A 234 -0.16 -0.52 12.37
C LYS A 234 -0.12 -1.62 11.29
N TRP A 235 0.96 -1.74 10.52
CA TRP A 235 1.02 -2.67 9.39
C TRP A 235 1.88 -3.90 9.72
N CYS A 236 3.02 -3.70 10.38
CA CYS A 236 3.93 -4.76 10.76
C CYS A 236 4.55 -4.50 12.15
N ALA A 237 4.72 -5.56 12.94
CA ALA A 237 5.42 -5.50 14.23
C ALA A 237 6.93 -5.67 14.01
N SER A 238 7.56 -4.72 13.31
CA SER A 238 9.01 -4.75 13.06
C SER A 238 9.79 -4.13 14.21
N GLU A 239 9.98 -4.92 15.27
CA GLU A 239 11.22 -4.98 16.10
C GLU A 239 10.95 -5.97 17.25
N ASN A 240 11.60 -7.14 17.19
CA ASN A 240 11.59 -8.21 18.19
C ASN A 240 10.22 -8.89 18.47
N VAL A 241 9.65 -9.53 17.46
CA VAL A 241 8.77 -10.69 17.75
C VAL A 241 9.69 -11.84 18.17
N GLU A 242 9.83 -12.07 19.48
CA GLU A 242 10.15 -13.42 19.93
C GLU A 242 9.05 -14.31 19.37
N ILE A 243 9.42 -15.17 18.43
CA ILE A 243 8.57 -16.25 17.95
C ILE A 243 8.36 -17.14 19.17
N SER A 244 7.38 -16.82 20.00
CA SER A 244 6.87 -17.75 21.00
C SER A 244 6.50 -19.00 20.21
N LYS A 245 7.15 -20.12 20.56
CA LYS A 245 6.98 -21.45 19.97
C LYS A 245 5.59 -22.04 20.23
N GLU A 246 4.54 -21.27 19.99
CA GLU A 246 3.14 -21.69 19.99
C GLU A 246 2.55 -21.31 18.63
N VAL A 247 3.22 -21.78 17.57
CA VAL A 247 2.49 -22.14 16.35
C VAL A 247 2.02 -23.55 16.66
N ASP A 248 0.74 -23.71 17.01
CA ASP A 248 0.14 -25.05 17.16
C ASP A 248 0.41 -25.81 15.85
N GLU A 249 1.32 -26.79 15.90
CA GLU A 249 1.79 -27.60 14.75
C GLU A 249 0.68 -28.53 14.18
N ASN A 250 -0.59 -28.30 14.50
CA ASN A 250 -1.70 -29.20 14.25
C ASN A 250 -2.79 -28.62 13.31
N ASP A 251 -2.49 -27.56 12.56
CA ASP A 251 -3.43 -26.91 11.62
C ASP A 251 -2.96 -26.94 10.14
N ASP A 252 -1.87 -27.64 9.84
CA ASP A 252 -1.26 -27.75 8.50
C ASP A 252 -1.94 -28.81 7.62
N ASP A 253 -3.25 -28.74 7.42
CA ASP A 253 -3.80 -29.38 6.23
C ASP A 253 -3.51 -28.45 5.03
N VAL A 254 -2.41 -28.68 4.34
CA VAL A 254 -2.01 -27.91 3.15
C VAL A 254 -3.00 -28.16 2.00
N VAL A 255 -3.61 -27.09 1.45
CA VAL A 255 -4.29 -27.18 0.14
C VAL A 255 -3.27 -26.83 -0.93
N PHE A 256 -2.73 -27.86 -1.57
CA PHE A 256 -1.90 -27.68 -2.76
C PHE A 256 -2.80 -27.30 -3.94
N LEU A 257 -2.91 -26.00 -4.25
CA LEU A 257 -3.31 -25.58 -5.59
C LEU A 257 -2.10 -25.72 -6.53
N GLY A 258 -1.72 -26.98 -6.76
CA GLY A 258 -0.74 -27.34 -7.78
C GLY A 258 -1.26 -26.91 -9.14
N ALA A 259 -0.48 -26.10 -9.84
CA ALA A 259 -0.69 -25.77 -11.23
C ALA A 259 -0.60 -27.07 -12.06
N LYS A 260 -1.73 -27.72 -12.30
CA LYS A 260 -1.83 -28.66 -13.42
C LYS A 260 -1.88 -27.80 -14.68
N ASN A 261 -0.86 -27.89 -15.52
CA ASN A 261 -1.03 -28.01 -16.96
C ASN A 261 0.28 -28.38 -17.68
N ALA A 262 0.19 -29.50 -18.40
CA ALA A 262 0.75 -29.81 -19.71
C ALA A 262 2.27 -29.91 -19.89
N SER A 263 2.77 -31.15 -19.81
CA SER A 263 3.55 -31.77 -20.90
C SER A 263 3.64 -33.28 -20.67
N GLU A 264 2.96 -34.03 -21.53
CA GLU A 264 3.39 -35.30 -22.14
C GLU A 264 4.61 -36.00 -21.52
N ILE A 265 4.40 -37.14 -20.85
CA ILE A 265 5.43 -38.16 -20.63
C ILE A 265 4.80 -39.52 -20.91
N GLU A 266 5.40 -40.21 -21.87
CA GLU A 266 5.06 -41.53 -22.37
C GLU A 266 4.94 -42.58 -21.25
N VAL A 267 3.88 -43.39 -21.35
CA VAL A 267 3.77 -44.63 -20.60
C VAL A 267 4.71 -45.63 -21.28
N ILE A 268 5.86 -45.89 -20.67
CA ILE A 268 6.65 -47.08 -20.98
C ILE A 268 6.16 -48.19 -20.04
N ASP A 269 5.38 -49.09 -20.62
CA ASP A 269 4.98 -50.35 -20.02
C ASP A 269 6.23 -51.25 -19.90
N LEU A 270 6.44 -51.84 -18.73
CA LEU A 270 7.47 -52.87 -18.52
C LEU A 270 6.76 -54.20 -18.27
N THR A 271 6.27 -54.80 -19.36
CA THR A 271 6.24 -56.25 -19.61
C THR A 271 6.32 -56.51 -21.11
#